data_AF-A0A661TWK7-F1
#
_entry.id   AF-A0A661TWK7-F1
#
_cell.length_a   1.000
_cell.length_b   1.000
_cell.length_c   1.000
_cell.angle_alpha   90.00
_cell.angle_beta   90.00
_cell.angle_gamma   90.00
#
_symmetry.space_group_name_H-M   'P 1'
#
loop_
_entity.id
_entity.type
_entity.pdbx_description
1 polymer ?
#
loop_
_entity_poly.entity_id
_entity_poly.type
_entity_poly.pdbx_seq_one_letter_code
_entity_poly.pdbx_strand_id
1 'polypeptide(L)'
;MKVLNIILLFAIKLNKFLEEIFKIDTIIKKVVRNEKTKVILALSVAFQLGFAIAIPLVGFLWLGIYLDEKFKTSPWLFILAIILGLGFAFFQLRYFILPFLKKKQ
;
A
#
# COMPACT_ATOMS: atom_id res chain seq x y z
N MET A 1 9.13 -27.29 -8.00
CA MET A 1 7.70 -27.11 -8.33
C MET A 1 6.86 -26.45 -7.24
N LYS A 2 7.04 -26.73 -5.93
CA LYS A 2 6.18 -26.17 -4.86
C LYS A 2 6.22 -24.64 -4.72
N VAL A 3 7.40 -24.03 -4.84
CA VAL A 3 7.59 -22.58 -4.70
C VAL A 3 6.84 -21.78 -5.78
N LEU A 4 6.86 -22.26 -7.03
CA LEU A 4 6.16 -21.62 -8.14
C LEU A 4 4.64 -21.58 -7.91
N ASN A 5 4.07 -22.66 -7.37
CA ASN A 5 2.65 -22.70 -7.01
C ASN A 5 2.28 -21.76 -5.87
N ILE A 6 3.16 -21.57 -4.88
CA ILE A 6 2.93 -20.64 -3.76
C ILE A 6 2.92 -19.20 -4.27
N ILE A 7 3.88 -18.85 -5.15
CA ILE A 7 3.94 -17.53 -5.78
C ILE A 7 2.70 -17.29 -6.64
N LEU A 8 2.29 -18.29 -7.42
CA LEU A 8 1.09 -18.20 -8.25
C LEU A 8 -0.18 -18.02 -7.40
N LEU A 9 -0.30 -18.79 -6.32
CA LEU A 9 -1.45 -18.72 -5.41
C LEU A 9 -1.53 -17.34 -4.70
N PHE A 10 -0.38 -16.79 -4.31
CA PHE A 10 -0.31 -15.45 -3.73
C PHE A 10 -0.67 -14.38 -4.77
N ALA A 11 -0.14 -14.48 -5.99
CA ALA A 11 -0.45 -13.55 -7.08
C ALA A 11 -1.95 -13.55 -7.41
N ILE A 12 -2.58 -14.73 -7.45
CA ILE A 12 -4.04 -14.87 -7.68
C ILE A 12 -4.83 -14.23 -6.53
N LYS A 13 -4.43 -14.47 -5.29
CA LYS A 13 -5.10 -13.93 -4.10
C LYS A 13 -4.94 -12.40 -4.02
N LEU A 14 -3.76 -11.89 -4.37
CA LEU A 14 -3.46 -10.47 -4.44
C LEU A 14 -4.25 -9.79 -5.56
N ASN A 15 -4.31 -10.38 -6.76
CA ASN A 15 -5.08 -9.82 -7.87
C ASN A 15 -6.58 -9.71 -7.54
N LYS A 16 -7.14 -10.76 -6.92
CA LYS A 16 -8.55 -10.75 -6.49
C LYS A 16 -8.82 -9.69 -5.40
N PHE A 17 -7.88 -9.52 -4.47
CA PHE A 17 -7.97 -8.49 -3.44
C PHE A 17 -7.87 -7.07 -4.03
N LEU A 18 -7.01 -6.85 -5.03
CA LEU A 18 -6.92 -5.59 -5.75
C LEU A 18 -8.21 -5.26 -6.52
N GLU A 19 -8.86 -6.26 -7.14
CA GLU A 19 -10.17 -6.08 -7.78
C GLU A 19 -11.27 -5.65 -6.79
N GLU A 20 -11.26 -6.20 -5.57
CA GLU A 20 -12.19 -5.78 -4.50
C GLU A 20 -11.94 -4.33 -4.07
N ILE A 21 -10.67 -3.92 -3.88
CA ILE A 21 -10.31 -2.53 -3.55
C ILE A 21 -10.75 -1.57 -4.66
N PHE A 22 -10.58 -1.94 -5.93
CA PHE A 22 -10.92 -1.07 -7.06
C PHE A 22 -12.43 -0.85 -7.20
N LYS A 23 -13.26 -1.83 -6.81
CA LYS A 23 -14.73 -1.68 -6.70
C LYS A 23 -15.14 -0.70 -5.61
N ILE A 24 -14.38 -0.60 -4.51
CA ILE A 24 -14.67 0.33 -3.42
C ILE A 24 -14.53 1.78 -3.90
N ASP A 25 -13.54 2.06 -4.74
CA ASP A 25 -13.30 3.42 -5.27
C ASP A 25 -14.48 3.94 -6.12
N THR A 26 -15.15 3.05 -6.87
CA THR A 26 -16.36 3.38 -7.65
C THR A 26 -17.57 3.66 -6.75
N ILE A 27 -17.69 2.95 -5.63
CA ILE A 27 -18.76 3.16 -4.63
C ILE A 27 -18.52 4.48 -3.88
N ILE A 28 -17.28 4.77 -3.47
CA ILE A 28 -16.90 6.03 -2.82
C ILE A 28 -17.20 7.21 -3.75
N LYS A 29 -16.82 7.12 -5.04
CA LYS A 29 -17.08 8.19 -6.02
C LYS A 29 -18.56 8.47 -6.25
N LYS A 30 -19.43 7.46 -6.07
CA LYS A 30 -20.89 7.61 -6.13
C LYS A 30 -21.46 8.26 -4.87
N VAL A 31 -20.93 7.91 -3.69
CA VAL A 31 -21.36 8.45 -2.38
C VAL A 31 -20.88 9.89 -2.17
N VAL A 32 -19.67 10.23 -2.62
CA VAL A 32 -19.06 11.57 -2.50
C VAL A 32 -19.83 12.64 -3.28
N ARG A 33 -20.70 12.27 -4.22
CA ARG A 33 -21.53 13.19 -5.01
C ARG A 33 -22.59 13.96 -4.17
N ASN A 34 -22.76 13.64 -2.88
CA ASN A 34 -23.70 14.34 -1.99
C ASN A 34 -22.92 15.16 -0.94
N GLU A 35 -23.01 16.49 -1.03
CA GLU A 35 -22.06 17.46 -0.43
C GLU A 35 -22.09 17.56 1.11
N LYS A 36 -22.95 16.81 1.80
CA LYS A 36 -23.24 17.01 3.24
C LYS A 36 -22.34 16.28 4.24
N THR A 37 -21.35 15.51 3.82
CA THR A 37 -20.57 14.69 4.76
C THR A 37 -19.06 14.87 4.61
N LYS A 38 -18.56 15.94 5.24
CA LYS A 38 -17.12 16.16 5.50
C LYS A 38 -16.43 14.93 6.10
N VAL A 39 -17.17 14.10 6.83
CA VAL A 39 -16.70 12.83 7.41
C VAL A 39 -16.35 11.80 6.32
N ILE A 40 -17.16 11.68 5.27
CA ILE A 40 -16.88 10.73 4.16
C ILE A 40 -15.66 11.19 3.37
N LEU A 41 -15.52 12.51 3.17
CA LEU A 41 -14.34 13.07 2.53
C LEU A 41 -13.07 12.81 3.37
N ALA A 42 -13.12 13.08 4.67
CA ALA A 42 -12.00 12.82 5.57
C ALA A 42 -11.62 11.32 5.60
N LEU A 43 -12.62 10.44 5.59
CA LEU A 43 -12.43 9.00 5.54
C LEU A 43 -11.79 8.56 4.22
N SER A 44 -12.25 9.10 3.09
CA SER A 44 -11.66 8.80 1.77
C SER A 44 -10.20 9.23 1.69
N VAL A 45 -9.86 10.42 2.21
CA VAL A 45 -8.46 10.90 2.28
C VAL A 45 -7.62 10.00 3.19
N ALA A 46 -8.15 9.59 4.34
CA ALA A 46 -7.47 8.67 5.26
C ALA A 46 -7.19 7.31 4.61
N PHE A 47 -8.15 6.74 3.88
CA PHE A 47 -7.96 5.49 3.14
C PHE A 47 -6.92 5.63 2.03
N GLN A 48 -6.97 6.73 1.27
CA GLN A 48 -6.03 6.96 0.16
C GLN A 48 -4.59 7.07 0.68
N LEU A 49 -4.40 7.77 1.80
CA LEU A 49 -3.12 7.81 2.53
C LEU A 49 -2.71 6.44 3.08
N GLY A 50 -3.65 5.71 3.69
CA GLY A 50 -3.41 4.38 4.23
C GLY A 50 -2.91 3.40 3.15
N PHE A 51 -3.55 3.37 1.99
CA PHE A 51 -3.12 2.55 0.86
C PHE A 51 -1.79 3.02 0.25
N ALA A 52 -1.57 4.34 0.15
CA ALA A 52 -0.31 4.89 -0.34
C ALA A 52 0.91 4.47 0.50
N ILE A 53 0.70 4.17 1.79
CA ILE A 53 1.74 3.67 2.71
C ILE A 53 1.78 2.14 2.73
N ALA A 54 0.62 1.49 2.85
CA ALA A 54 0.52 0.04 3.01
C ALA A 54 1.02 -0.73 1.78
N ILE A 55 0.71 -0.27 0.56
CA ILE A 55 1.12 -0.93 -0.69
C ILE A 55 2.65 -1.05 -0.79
N PRO A 56 3.45 0.04 -0.71
CA PRO A 56 4.90 -0.07 -0.78
C PRO A 56 5.49 -0.86 0.38
N LEU A 57 4.99 -0.70 1.62
CA LEU A 57 5.47 -1.47 2.77
C LEU A 57 5.29 -2.98 2.57
N VAL A 58 4.09 -3.42 2.18
CA VAL A 58 3.81 -4.84 1.90
C VAL A 58 4.64 -5.32 0.70
N GLY A 59 4.79 -4.49 -0.33
CA GLY A 59 5.61 -4.81 -1.49
C GLY A 59 7.08 -5.05 -1.14
N PHE A 60 7.69 -4.15 -0.35
CA PHE A 60 9.07 -4.31 0.12
C PHE A 60 9.22 -5.51 1.04
N LEU A 61 8.33 -5.68 2.02
CA LEU A 61 8.33 -6.85 2.91
C LEU A 61 8.29 -8.17 2.13
N TRP A 62 7.39 -8.26 1.16
CA TRP A 62 7.25 -9.45 0.33
C TRP A 62 8.49 -9.71 -0.53
N LEU A 63 9.07 -8.65 -1.11
CA LEU A 63 10.35 -8.71 -1.82
C LEU A 63 11.49 -9.17 -0.92
N GLY A 64 11.56 -8.65 0.31
CA GLY A 64 12.58 -9.00 1.30
C GLY A 64 12.52 -10.48 1.67
N ILE A 65 11.32 -11.01 1.93
CA ILE A 65 11.11 -12.44 2.21
C ILE A 65 11.53 -13.28 0.99
N TYR A 66 11.08 -12.89 -0.22
CA TYR A 66 11.39 -13.63 -1.44
C TYR A 66 12.90 -13.67 -1.72
N LEU A 67 13.60 -12.55 -1.51
CA LEU A 67 15.05 -12.46 -1.68
C LEU A 67 15.79 -13.28 -0.61
N ASP A 68 15.34 -13.21 0.65
CA ASP A 68 15.94 -14.02 1.73
C ASP A 68 15.81 -15.52 1.48
N GLU A 69 14.67 -15.98 0.95
CA GLU A 69 14.48 -17.38 0.56
C GLU A 69 15.37 -17.77 -0.62
N LYS A 70 15.55 -16.87 -1.61
CA LYS A 70 16.35 -17.14 -2.81
C LYS A 70 17.85 -17.17 -2.52
N PHE A 71 18.35 -16.24 -1.71
CA PHE A 71 19.77 -16.10 -1.39
C PHE A 71 20.18 -16.85 -0.12
N LYS A 72 19.22 -17.47 0.60
CA LYS A 72 19.43 -18.10 1.92
C LYS A 72 20.07 -17.15 2.94
N THR A 73 19.80 -15.85 2.80
CA THR A 73 20.32 -14.77 3.66
C THR A 73 19.37 -14.43 4.80
N SER A 74 18.32 -15.23 5.02
CA SER A 74 17.34 -14.97 6.06
C SER A 74 18.00 -14.77 7.42
N PRO A 75 17.70 -13.66 8.15
CA PRO A 75 16.66 -12.65 7.91
C PRO A 75 17.18 -11.28 7.40
N TRP A 76 18.40 -11.22 6.85
CA TRP A 76 19.08 -9.94 6.61
C TRP A 76 18.44 -9.08 5.51
N LEU A 77 17.99 -9.67 4.39
CA LEU A 77 17.35 -8.89 3.33
C LEU A 77 15.92 -8.49 3.71
N PHE A 78 15.24 -9.28 4.54
CA PHE A 78 13.96 -8.90 5.11
C PHE A 78 14.09 -7.66 6.02
N ILE A 79 15.09 -7.64 6.90
CA ILE A 79 15.37 -6.47 7.75
C ILE A 79 15.70 -5.24 6.89
N LEU A 80 16.53 -5.41 5.85
CA LEU A 80 16.85 -4.32 4.93
C LEU A 80 15.60 -3.81 4.21
N ALA A 81 14.72 -4.70 3.77
CA ALA A 81 13.48 -4.34 3.11
C ALA A 81 12.50 -3.60 4.03
N ILE A 82 12.45 -3.93 5.33
CA ILE A 82 11.69 -3.16 6.33
C ILE A 82 12.22 -1.73 6.42
N ILE A 83 13.55 -1.57 6.56
CA ILE A 83 14.18 -0.26 6.68
C ILE A 83 13.90 0.58 5.43
N LEU A 84 14.06 -0.01 4.25
CA LEU A 84 13.77 0.65 2.97
C LEU A 84 12.28 0.99 2.83
N GLY A 85 11.38 0.08 3.19
CA GLY A 85 9.94 0.30 3.16
C GLY A 85 9.48 1.43 4.09
N LEU A 86 10.03 1.48 5.31
CA LEU A 86 9.78 2.57 6.26
C LEU A 86 10.34 3.91 5.76
N GLY A 87 11.57 3.92 5.24
CA GLY A 87 12.17 5.12 4.67
C GLY A 87 11.37 5.66 3.49
N PHE A 88 10.92 4.76 2.60
CA PHE A 88 10.08 5.11 1.46
C PHE A 88 8.70 5.64 1.91
N ALA A 89 8.07 4.99 2.90
CA ALA A 89 6.81 5.47 3.47
C ALA A 89 6.94 6.88 4.07
N PHE A 90 8.02 7.15 4.80
CA PHE A 90 8.31 8.49 5.34
C PHE A 90 8.50 9.53 4.23
N PHE A 91 9.23 9.19 3.18
CA PHE A 91 9.42 10.07 2.03
C PHE A 91 8.09 10.37 1.32
N GLN A 92 7.28 9.33 1.08
CA GLN A 92 5.96 9.43 0.46
C GLN A 92 5.03 10.32 1.29
N LEU A 93 5.05 10.14 2.61
CA LEU A 93 4.25 10.91 3.56
C LEU A 93 4.63 12.39 3.51
N ARG A 94 5.93 12.71 3.48
CA ARG A 94 6.41 14.08 3.35
C ARG A 94 5.91 14.71 2.04
N TYR A 95 6.07 14.00 0.91
CA TYR A 95 5.61 14.49 -0.38
C TYR A 95 4.09 14.68 -0.43
N PHE A 96 3.33 13.78 0.19
CA PHE A 96 1.87 13.85 0.20
C PHE A 96 1.35 14.95 1.12
N ILE A 97 1.90 15.14 2.32
CA ILE A 97 1.43 16.12 3.30
C ILE A 97 1.82 17.56 2.93
N LEU A 98 3.02 17.77 2.37
CA LEU A 98 3.50 19.11 1.99
C LEU A 98 2.52 19.94 1.15
N PRO A 99 1.88 19.41 0.09
CA PRO A 99 0.89 20.16 -0.69
C PRO A 99 -0.40 20.48 0.09
N PHE A 100 -0.78 19.68 1.10
CA PHE A 100 -1.91 20.01 1.98
C PHE A 100 -1.55 21.09 3.00
N LEU A 101 -0.31 21.12 3.49
CA LEU A 101 0.17 22.16 4.41
C LEU A 101 0.48 23.48 3.71
N LYS A 102 0.91 23.44 2.44
CA LYS A 102 1.29 24.64 1.68
C LYS A 102 0.09 25.42 1.12
N LYS A 103 -1.13 24.85 1.15
CA LYS A 103 -2.35 25.55 0.73
C LYS A 103 -2.98 26.33 1.90
N LYS A 104 -2.22 27.28 2.44
CA LYS A 104 -2.75 28.31 3.34
C LYS A 104 -1.87 29.56 3.33
N GLN A 105 -1.58 30.10 2.15
CA GLN A 105 -1.35 31.53 1.93
C GLN A 105 -2.02 31.94 0.62
#